data_AF-A0A5W8FSQ3-F1
#
_entry.id   AF-A0A5W8FSQ3-F1
#
_cell.length_a   1.000
_cell.length_b   1.000
_cell.length_c   1.000
_cell.angle_alpha   90.00
_cell.angle_beta   90.00
_cell.angle_gamma   90.00
#
_symmetry.space_group_name_H-M   'P 1'
#
loop_
_entity.id
_entity.type
_entity.pdbx_description
1 polymer ?
#
loop_
_entity_poly.entity_id
_entity_poly.type
_entity_poly.pdbx_seq_one_letter_code
_entity_poly.pdbx_strand_id
1 'polypeptide(L)'
;MDKLREKQTENLLMYPGMALMCAAVAYFFLAGQITLPDSLAKDVHYHALWQLELVRETLVLFVSGATLSLGGWGLSLFNAWRRWSLMTQQCGKEQKR
;
A
#
# COMPACT_ATOMS: atom_id res chain seq x y z
N MET A 1 4.41 -10.07 -25.85
CA MET A 1 4.41 -8.71 -25.28
C MET A 1 3.57 -8.62 -24.00
N ASP A 2 2.52 -9.44 -23.84
CA ASP A 2 1.56 -9.33 -22.72
C ASP A 2 2.11 -9.67 -21.32
N LYS A 3 3.02 -10.65 -21.22
CA LYS A 3 3.69 -11.03 -19.95
C LYS A 3 4.50 -9.90 -19.31
N LEU A 4 5.05 -8.99 -20.12
CA LEU A 4 5.84 -7.86 -19.62
C LEU A 4 4.90 -6.77 -19.06
N ARG A 5 3.76 -6.54 -19.73
CA ARG A 5 2.71 -5.63 -19.26
C ARG A 5 2.09 -6.10 -17.94
N GLU A 6 1.75 -7.38 -17.80
CA GLU A 6 1.23 -7.94 -16.54
C GLU A 6 2.20 -7.72 -15.37
N LYS A 7 3.49 -8.05 -15.55
CA LYS A 7 4.52 -7.82 -14.53
C LYS A 7 4.72 -6.34 -14.21
N GLN A 8 4.65 -5.47 -15.23
CA GLN A 8 4.76 -4.04 -15.01
C GLN A 8 3.58 -3.52 -14.18
N THR A 9 2.35 -3.92 -14.48
CA THR A 9 1.17 -3.51 -13.69
C THR A 9 1.23 -4.02 -12.24
N GLU A 10 1.72 -5.24 -12.02
CA GLU A 10 1.96 -5.81 -10.68
C GLU A 10 2.94 -4.94 -9.88
N ASN A 11 4.11 -4.65 -10.47
CA ASN A 11 5.11 -3.77 -9.86
C ASN A 11 4.59 -2.35 -9.67
N LEU A 12 3.80 -1.84 -10.61
CA LEU A 12 3.28 -0.47 -10.59
C LEU A 12 2.26 -0.26 -9.47
N LEU A 13 1.65 -1.30 -8.91
CA LEU A 13 0.80 -1.16 -7.71
C LEU A 13 1.59 -1.41 -6.43
N MET A 14 2.49 -2.39 -6.44
CA MET A 14 3.23 -2.82 -5.24
C MET A 14 4.20 -1.74 -4.74
N TYR A 15 5.02 -1.19 -5.64
CA TYR A 15 6.04 -0.19 -5.27
C TYR A 15 5.46 1.13 -4.74
N PRO A 16 4.49 1.77 -5.40
CA PRO A 16 3.92 3.00 -4.87
C PRO A 16 3.04 2.77 -3.65
N GLY A 17 2.35 1.63 -3.52
CA GLY A 17 1.62 1.30 -2.30
C GLY A 17 2.55 1.21 -1.08
N MET A 18 3.67 0.50 -1.21
CA MET A 18 4.69 0.42 -0.16
C MET A 18 5.35 1.77 0.11
N ALA A 19 5.65 2.54 -0.94
CA ALA A 19 6.21 3.88 -0.80
C ALA A 19 5.26 4.83 -0.05
N LEU A 20 3.95 4.77 -0.32
CA LEU A 20 2.93 5.54 0.39
C LEU A 20 2.84 5.16 1.86
N MET A 21 2.93 3.87 2.19
CA MET A 21 2.96 3.43 3.59
C MET A 21 4.18 3.97 4.33
N CYS A 22 5.38 3.91 3.72
CA CYS A 22 6.59 4.51 4.30
C CYS A 22 6.49 6.04 4.41
N ALA A 23 5.95 6.70 3.39
CA ALA A 23 5.75 8.15 3.39
C ALA A 23 4.78 8.60 4.49
N ALA A 24 3.73 7.83 4.78
CA ALA A 24 2.80 8.12 5.87
C ALA A 24 3.51 8.09 7.23
N VAL A 25 4.37 7.09 7.48
CA VAL A 25 5.15 7.01 8.72
C VAL A 25 6.15 8.17 8.83
N ALA A 26 6.83 8.50 7.74
CA ALA A 26 7.74 9.65 7.70
C ALA A 26 7.00 10.97 7.95
N TYR A 27 5.82 11.15 7.35
CA TYR A 27 4.96 12.31 7.55
C TYR A 27 4.54 12.46 9.01
N PHE A 28 4.06 11.38 9.64
CA PHE A 28 3.69 11.40 11.06
C PHE A 28 4.86 11.80 11.96
N PHE A 29 6.05 11.24 11.69
CA PHE A 29 7.25 11.57 12.44
C PHE A 29 7.66 13.04 12.26
N LEU A 30 7.74 13.51 11.02
CA LEU A 30 8.10 14.89 10.69
C LEU A 30 7.09 15.90 11.25
N ALA A 31 5.80 15.62 11.11
CA ALA A 31 4.75 16.52 11.54
C ALA A 31 4.57 16.53 13.07
N GLY A 32 4.91 15.43 13.76
CA GLY A 32 5.00 15.40 15.23
C GLY A 32 6.17 16.19 15.80
N GLN A 33 7.22 16.47 15.01
CA GLN A 33 8.35 17.33 15.41
C GLN A 33 8.06 18.82 15.22
N ILE A 34 7.02 19.18 14.46
CA ILE A 34 6.62 20.57 14.27
C ILE A 34 5.99 21.06 15.58
N THR A 35 6.73 21.88 16.30
CA THR A 35 6.26 22.48 17.55
C THR A 35 5.23 23.56 17.23
N LEU A 36 4.04 23.46 17.81
CA LEU A 36 3.03 24.53 17.70
C LEU A 36 3.55 25.80 18.38
N PRO A 37 3.20 27.00 17.88
CA PRO A 37 3.50 28.25 18.57
C PRO A 37 2.96 28.21 20.01
N ASP A 38 3.73 28.71 20.97
CA ASP A 38 3.37 28.67 22.41
C ASP A 38 1.99 29.29 22.72
N SER A 39 1.50 30.19 21.87
CA SER A 39 0.16 30.79 21.96
C SER A 39 -0.98 29.81 21.67
N LEU A 40 -0.75 28.80 20.82
CA LEU A 40 -1.70 27.76 20.44
C LEU A 40 -1.50 26.48 21.24
N ALA A 41 -0.26 26.18 21.64
CA ALA A 41 0.08 24.99 22.44
C ALA A 41 -0.48 25.04 23.87
N LYS A 42 -0.70 26.25 24.42
CA LYS A 42 -1.30 26.45 25.75
C LYS A 42 -2.78 26.08 25.82
N ASP A 43 -3.47 26.07 24.68
CA ASP A 43 -4.89 25.79 24.62
C ASP A 43 -5.11 24.30 24.33
N VAL A 44 -5.49 23.56 25.37
CA VAL A 44 -5.56 22.08 25.38
C VAL A 44 -6.46 21.56 24.24
N HIS A 45 -7.50 22.30 23.87
CA HIS A 45 -8.43 21.92 22.82
C HIS A 45 -7.80 22.01 21.43
N TYR A 46 -7.02 23.06 21.17
CA TYR A 46 -6.31 23.22 19.89
C TYR A 46 -5.22 22.17 19.73
N HIS A 47 -4.51 21.84 20.80
CA HIS A 47 -3.52 20.77 20.78
C HIS A 47 -4.16 19.40 20.50
N ALA A 48 -5.30 19.10 21.13
CA ALA A 48 -6.02 17.85 20.88
C ALA A 48 -6.55 17.76 19.44
N LEU A 49 -7.10 18.84 18.90
CA LEU A 49 -7.56 18.92 17.51
C LEU A 49 -6.41 18.73 16.52
N TRP A 50 -5.26 19.38 16.77
CA TRP A 50 -4.06 19.23 15.95
C TRP A 50 -3.58 17.78 15.89
N GLN A 51 -3.49 17.10 17.04
CA GLN A 51 -3.09 15.69 17.07
C GLN A 51 -4.10 14.79 16.35
N LEU A 52 -5.40 15.05 16.49
CA LEU A 52 -6.45 14.31 15.79
C LEU A 52 -6.35 14.46 14.27
N GLU A 53 -6.12 15.67 13.78
CA GLU A 53 -5.94 15.93 12.34
C GLU A 53 -4.68 15.22 11.82
N LEU A 54 -3.58 15.30 12.58
CA LEU A 54 -2.33 14.63 12.23
C LEU A 54 -2.49 13.12 12.10
N VAL A 55 -3.16 12.50 13.07
CA VAL A 55 -3.46 11.07 13.06
C VAL A 55 -4.38 10.73 11.91
N ARG A 56 -5.43 11.53 11.67
CA ARG A 56 -6.39 11.35 10.58
C ARG A 56 -5.70 11.33 9.22
N GLU A 57 -4.90 12.34 8.91
CA GLU A 57 -4.18 12.44 7.63
C GLU A 57 -3.21 11.28 7.43
N THR A 58 -2.46 10.94 8.49
CA THR A 58 -1.55 9.79 8.48
C THR A 58 -2.29 8.49 8.21
N LEU A 59 -3.44 8.28 8.85
CA LEU A 59 -4.24 7.06 8.67
C LEU A 59 -4.76 6.95 7.24
N VAL A 60 -5.24 8.05 6.66
CA VAL A 60 -5.74 8.08 5.28
C VAL A 60 -4.64 7.73 4.28
N LEU A 61 -3.44 8.30 4.45
CA LEU A 61 -2.29 7.98 3.61
C LEU A 61 -1.83 6.53 3.78
N PHE A 62 -1.82 6.02 5.00
CA PHE A 62 -1.42 4.65 5.28
C PHE A 62 -2.43 3.63 4.71
N VAL A 63 -3.73 3.85 4.94
CA VAL A 63 -4.80 2.96 4.46
C VAL A 63 -4.87 2.96 2.93
N SER A 64 -4.70 4.11 2.28
CA SER A 64 -4.64 4.17 0.82
C SER A 64 -3.39 3.49 0.25
N GLY A 65 -2.23 3.63 0.89
CA GLY A 65 -1.03 2.86 0.55
C GLY A 65 -1.24 1.35 0.72
N ALA A 66 -1.89 0.94 1.81
CA ALA A 66 -2.18 -0.46 2.11
C ALA A 66 -3.18 -1.10 1.14
N THR A 67 -4.22 -0.39 0.71
CA THR A 67 -5.16 -0.92 -0.29
C THR A 67 -4.51 -1.10 -1.65
N LEU A 68 -3.62 -0.18 -2.06
CA LEU A 68 -2.86 -0.30 -3.30
C LEU A 68 -1.86 -1.47 -3.26
N SER A 69 -1.14 -1.65 -2.14
CA SER A 69 -0.19 -2.75 -1.99
C SER A 69 -0.89 -4.11 -1.94
N LEU A 70 -2.02 -4.22 -1.23
CA LEU A 70 -2.87 -5.41 -1.24
C LEU A 70 -3.45 -5.71 -2.63
N GLY A 71 -3.84 -4.69 -3.39
CA GLY A 71 -4.26 -4.84 -4.78
C GLY A 71 -3.14 -5.42 -5.67
N GLY A 72 -1.90 -4.95 -5.49
CA GLY A 72 -0.73 -5.50 -6.16
C GLY A 72 -0.47 -6.97 -5.79
N TRP A 73 -0.54 -7.31 -4.50
CA TRP A 73 -0.37 -8.69 -4.02
C TRP A 73 -1.49 -9.63 -4.49
N GLY A 74 -2.73 -9.15 -4.50
CA GLY A 74 -3.88 -9.92 -4.97
C GLY A 74 -3.77 -10.29 -6.45
N LEU A 75 -3.35 -9.33 -7.29
CA LEU A 75 -3.07 -9.59 -8.71
C LEU A 75 -1.91 -10.57 -8.90
N SER A 76 -0.87 -10.47 -8.08
CA SER A 76 0.26 -11.41 -8.09
C SER A 76 -0.16 -12.84 -7.76
N LEU A 77 -0.92 -13.01 -6.68
CA LEU A 77 -1.43 -14.31 -6.25
C LEU A 77 -2.36 -14.92 -7.30
N PHE A 78 -3.24 -14.12 -7.90
CA PHE A 78 -4.14 -14.57 -8.96
C PHE A 78 -3.38 -15.01 -10.23
N ASN A 79 -2.36 -14.25 -10.63
CA ASN A 79 -1.50 -14.60 -11.76
C ASN A 79 -0.70 -15.89 -11.50
N ALA A 80 -0.18 -16.06 -10.29
CA ALA A 80 0.51 -17.28 -9.89
C ALA A 80 -0.43 -18.50 -9.91
N TRP A 81 -1.65 -18.34 -9.37
CA TRP A 81 -2.69 -19.37 -9.37
C TRP A 81 -3.09 -19.79 -10.80
N ARG A 82 -3.31 -18.81 -11.69
CA ARG A 82 -3.65 -19.06 -13.09
C ARG A 82 -2.55 -19.82 -13.84
N ARG A 83 -1.27 -19.53 -13.54
CA ARG A 83 -0.16 -20.28 -14.15
C ARG A 83 -0.09 -21.72 -13.64
N TRP A 84 -0.31 -21.92 -12.34
CA TRP A 84 -0.31 -23.25 -11.74
C TRP A 84 -1.44 -24.13 -12.28
N SER A 85 -2.66 -23.60 -12.43
CA SER A 85 -3.80 -24.33 -12.99
C SER A 85 -3.60 -24.73 -14.46
N LEU A 86 -2.95 -23.89 -15.25
CA LEU A 86 -2.61 -24.20 -16.65
C LEU A 86 -1.54 -25.30 -16.75
N MET A 87 -0.52 -25.29 -15.87
CA MET A 87 0.51 -26.33 -15.85
C MET A 87 -0.05 -27.69 -15.43
N THR A 88 -0.96 -27.72 -14.46
CA THR A 88 -1.63 -28.97 -14.04
C THR A 88 -2.51 -29.56 -15.16
N GLN A 89 -3.12 -28.72 -16.00
CA GLN A 89 -3.89 -29.18 -17.16
C GLN A 89 -3.04 -29.79 -18.28
N GLN A 90 -1.79 -29.34 -18.48
CA GLN A 90 -0.91 -29.88 -19.53
C GLN A 90 -0.29 -31.23 -19.14
N CYS A 91 0.08 -31.41 -17.88
CA CYS A 91 0.60 -32.68 -17.37
C CYS A 91 -0.41 -33.84 -17.55
N GLY A 92 -1.70 -33.56 -17.36
CA GLY A 92 -2.77 -34.54 -17.61
C GLY A 92 -3.03 -34.87 -19.10
N LYS A 93 -2.53 -34.07 -20.05
CA LYS A 93 -2.65 -34.33 -21.49
C LYS A 93 -1.50 -35.16 -22.05
N GLU A 94 -0.30 -35.03 -21.52
CA GLU A 94 0.83 -35.89 -21.94
C GLU A 94 0.68 -37.32 -21.45
N GLN A 95 0.06 -37.55 -20.29
CA GLN A 95 -0.15 -38.89 -19.75
C GLN A 95 -1.26 -39.71 -20.46
N LYS A 96 -1.98 -39.09 -21.41
CA LYS A 96 -3.01 -39.74 -22.23
C LYS A 96 -2.58 -40.00 -23.69
N ARG A 97 -1.33 -39.68 -24.05
CA ARG A 97 -0.70 -40.07 -25.31
C ARG A 97 0.25 -41.23 -25.09
#